data_AF-A0A434TDX3-F1
#
_entry.id   AF-A0A434TDX3-F1
#
_cell.length_a   1.000
_cell.length_b   1.000
_cell.length_c   1.000
_cell.angle_alpha   90.00
_cell.angle_beta   90.00
_cell.angle_gamma   90.00
#
_symmetry.space_group_name_H-M   'P 1'
#
loop_
_entity.id
_entity.type
_entity.pdbx_description
1 polymer ?
#
loop_
_entity_poly.entity_id
_entity_poly.type
_entity_poly.pdbx_seq_one_letter_code
_entity_poly.pdbx_strand_id
1 'polypeptide(L)' 'MKTILCYGDSLTWGYDAANLGRHALGDRWPSVLKTALGDGIEVIAEGLNGRTTAFDDHLAGADRNGARTLPTILT' A
#
# COMPACT_ATOMS: atom_id res chain seq x y z
N MET A 1 6.05 21.15 2.66
CA MET A 1 5.48 19.85 2.99
C MET A 1 5.29 19.09 1.69
N LYS A 2 5.82 17.87 1.56
CA LYS A 2 5.57 17.00 0.39
C LYS A 2 4.84 15.75 0.86
N THR A 3 4.03 15.18 -0.01
CA THR A 3 3.29 13.95 0.26
C THR A 3 3.69 12.89 -0.77
N ILE A 4 3.97 11.68 -0.29
CA ILE A 4 4.31 10.51 -1.11
C ILE A 4 3.25 9.46 -0.90
N LEU A 5 2.61 9.02 -1.98
CA LEU A 5 1.70 7.89 -1.97
C LEU A 5 2.44 6.61 -2.37
N CYS A 6 2.48 5.64 -1.47
CA CYS A 6 2.97 4.29 -1.75
C CYS A 6 1.78 3.40 -2.13
N TYR A 7 1.44 3.36 -3.42
CA TYR A 7 0.30 2.59 -3.93
C TYR A 7 0.76 1.21 -4.45
N GLY A 8 0.38 0.13 -3.77
CA GLY A 8 0.85 -1.21 -4.12
C GLY A 8 -0.01 -2.35 -3.59
N ASP A 9 0.59 -3.54 -3.53
CA ASP A 9 -0.08 -4.79 -3.18
C ASP A 9 0.24 -5.25 -1.75
N SER A 10 0.30 -6.57 -1.52
CA SER A 10 0.67 -7.17 -0.22
C SER A 10 2.08 -6.80 0.24
N LEU A 11 3.01 -6.53 -0.67
CA LEU A 11 4.37 -6.09 -0.35
C LEU A 11 4.35 -4.71 0.30
N THR A 12 3.47 -3.82 -0.17
CA THR A 12 3.25 -2.49 0.42
C THR A 12 2.39 -2.54 1.67
N TRP A 13 1.39 -3.43 1.70
CA TRP A 13 0.59 -3.64 2.91
C TRP A 13 1.45 -4.16 4.06
N GLY A 14 2.49 -4.96 3.74
CA GLY A 14 3.41 -5.58 4.67
C GLY A 14 2.93 -6.96 5.09
N TYR A 15 2.63 -7.84 4.13
CA TYR A 15 2.21 -9.21 4.42
C TYR A 15 3.37 -10.04 4.97
N ASP A 16 3.17 -10.60 6.17
CA ASP A 16 4.12 -11.49 6.82
C ASP A 16 3.78 -12.94 6.47
N ALA A 17 4.62 -13.57 5.64
CA ALA A 17 4.42 -14.94 5.21
C ALA A 17 4.68 -15.98 6.31
N ALA A 18 5.45 -15.66 7.35
CA ALA A 18 5.73 -16.60 8.45
C ALA A 18 4.53 -16.69 9.41
N ASN A 19 3.92 -15.55 9.71
CA ASN A 19 2.79 -15.46 10.63
C ASN A 19 1.43 -15.40 9.93
N LEU A 20 1.42 -15.44 8.58
CA LEU A 20 0.24 -15.25 7.73
C LEU A 20 -0.55 -13.97 8.09
N GLY A 21 0.18 -12.95 8.53
CA GLY A 21 -0.36 -11.74 9.15
C GLY A 21 0.20 -10.48 8.53
N ARG A 22 0.27 -9.41 9.32
CA ARG A 22 0.82 -8.12 8.90
C ARG A 22 2.06 -7.79 9.72
N HIS A 23 3.12 -7.36 9.05
CA HIS A 23 4.27 -6.77 9.71
C HIS A 23 3.86 -5.59 10.61
N ALA A 24 4.58 -5.42 11.72
CA ALA A 24 4.40 -4.29 12.61
C ALA A 24 4.58 -2.98 11.84
N LEU A 25 3.94 -1.90 12.31
CA LEU A 25 3.91 -0.64 11.56
C LEU A 25 5.32 -0.14 11.18
N GLY A 26 6.27 -0.20 12.13
CA GLY A 26 7.66 0.24 11.91
C GLY A 26 8.44 -0.59 10.88
N ASP A 27 8.03 -1.83 10.63
CA ASP A 27 8.75 -2.76 9.74
C ASP A 27 8.26 -2.68 8.28
N ARG A 28 7.18 -1.93 8.02
CA ARG A 28 6.64 -1.75 6.67
C ARG A 28 7.50 -0.74 5.92
N TRP A 29 7.87 -1.05 4.68
CA TRP A 29 8.76 -0.20 3.89
C TRP A 29 8.30 1.26 3.74
N PRO A 30 6.98 1.61 3.65
CA PRO A 30 6.56 3.02 3.62
C PRO A 30 6.83 3.74 4.95
N SER A 31 6.73 3.04 6.08
CA SER A 31 7.04 3.60 7.40
C SER A 31 8.55 3.78 7.58
N VAL A 32 9.36 2.80 7.15
CA VAL A 32 10.83 2.95 7.11
C VAL A 32 11.24 4.12 6.21
N LEU A 33 10.59 4.28 5.04
CA LEU A 33 10.80 5.41 4.14
C LEU A 33 10.46 6.75 4.81
N LYS A 34 9.32 6.85 5.51
CA LYS A 34 8.93 8.06 6.24
C LYS A 34 9.99 8.44 7.27
N THR A 35 10.45 7.48 8.07
CA THR A 35 11.50 7.71 9.07
C THR A 35 12.81 8.16 8.41
N ALA A 36 13.20 7.57 7.29
CA ALA A 36 14.45 7.91 6.60
C ALA A 36 14.42 9.30 5.94
N LEU A 37 13.27 9.72 5.41
CA LEU A 37 13.11 11.03 4.77
C LEU A 37 12.95 12.18 5.79
N GLY A 38 12.48 11.86 7.00
CA GLY A 38 12.37 12.82 8.10
C GLY A 38 11.23 13.83 7.94
N ASP A 39 11.38 14.95 8.66
CA ASP A 39 10.31 15.93 8.82
C ASP A 39 9.93 16.64 7.51
N GLY A 40 8.67 17.06 7.42
CA GLY A 40 8.14 17.78 6.26
C GLY A 40 7.75 16.89 5.07
N ILE A 41 7.91 15.57 5.20
CA ILE A 41 7.40 14.55 4.28
C ILE A 41 6.30 13.73 4.96
N GLU A 42 5.13 13.64 4.33
CA GLU A 42 4.10 12.68 4.68
C GLU A 42 4.16 11.48 3.72
N VAL A 43 4.09 10.26 4.25
CA VAL A 43 4.05 9.04 3.45
C VAL A 43 2.74 8.31 3.74
N ILE A 44 1.92 8.15 2.71
CA ILE A 44 0.63 7.46 2.77
C ILE A 44 0.83 6.06 2.19
N ALA A 45 0.59 5.04 3.01
CA ALA A 45 0.72 3.64 2.60
C ALA A 45 -0.63 3.08 2.14
N GLU A 46 -0.78 2.89 0.84
CA GLU A 46 -1.97 2.33 0.19
C GLU A 46 -1.64 0.94 -0.39
N GLY A 47 -1.47 -0.05 0.49
CA GLY A 47 -1.25 -1.44 0.12
C GLY A 47 -2.54 -2.27 0.20
N LEU A 48 -2.87 -3.02 -0.86
CA LEU A 48 -4.02 -3.93 -0.91
C LEU A 48 -3.57 -5.33 -1.34
N ASN A 49 -3.72 -6.32 -0.45
CA ASN A 49 -3.33 -7.70 -0.76
C ASN A 49 -4.04 -8.23 -2.02
N GLY A 50 -3.25 -8.64 -3.01
CA GLY A 50 -3.73 -9.12 -4.30
C GLY A 50 -4.12 -8.03 -5.30
N ARG A 51 -3.84 -6.74 -5.03
CA ARG A 51 -4.01 -5.68 -6.02
C ARG A 51 -3.26 -6.03 -7.30
N THR A 52 -3.95 -5.91 -8.42
CA THR A 52 -3.38 -6.02 -9.75
C THR A 52 -3.15 -4.61 -10.32
N THR A 53 -2.39 -4.51 -11.41
CA THR A 53 -2.21 -3.23 -12.09
C THR A 53 -3.53 -2.71 -12.68
N ALA A 54 -4.16 -3.48 -13.56
CA ALA A 54 -5.40 -3.08 -14.26
C ALA A 54 -6.30 -4.27 -14.60
N PHE A 55 -6.22 -5.36 -13.83
CA PHE A 55 -6.97 -6.59 -14.07
C PHE A 55 -8.05 -6.80 -13.01
N ASP A 56 -9.24 -7.18 -13.46
CA ASP A 56 -10.33 -7.45 -12.55
C ASP A 56 -10.18 -8.83 -11.88
N ASP A 57 -10.46 -8.86 -10.58
CA ASP A 57 -10.65 -10.09 -9.82
C ASP A 57 -12.10 -10.12 -9.35
N HIS A 58 -12.95 -10.82 -10.10
CA HIS A 58 -14.38 -10.92 -9.81
C HIS A 58 -14.69 -11.88 -8.65
N LEU A 59 -13.69 -12.58 -8.11
CA LEU A 59 -13.85 -13.53 -7.00
C LEU A 59 -13.45 -12.93 -5.65
N ALA A 60 -12.71 -11.82 -5.66
CA ALA A 60 -12.33 -11.13 -4.44
C ALA A 60 -13.46 -10.27 -3.88
N GLY A 61 -13.52 -10.16 -2.55
CA GLY A 61 -14.46 -9.28 -1.83
C GLY A 61 -14.14 -7.78 -1.91
N ALA A 62 -13.06 -7.41 -2.60
CA ALA A 62 -12.64 -6.02 -2.78
C ALA A 62 -12.20 -5.80 -4.22
N ASP A 63 -12.34 -4.57 -4.71
CA ASP A 63 -11.85 -4.19 -6.02
C ASP A 63 -10.30 -4.18 -6.04
N ARG A 64 -9.72 -5.15 -6.73
CA ARG A 64 -8.26 -5.32 -6.85
C ARG A 64 -7.69 -4.63 -8.09
N ASN A 65 -8.52 -4.03 -8.94
CA ASN A 65 -8.04 -3.32 -10.12
C ASN A 65 -7.43 -1.98 -9.73
N GLY A 66 -6.10 -1.88 -9.82
CA GLY A 66 -5.36 -0.67 -9.43
C GLY A 66 -5.74 0.56 -10.25
N ALA A 67 -5.85 0.43 -11.57
CA ALA A 67 -6.19 1.53 -12.47
C ALA A 67 -7.58 2.13 -12.19
N ARG A 68 -8.54 1.29 -11.76
CA ARG A 68 -9.90 1.72 -11.43
C ARG A 68 -10.00 2.38 -10.05
N THR A 69 -9.21 1.91 -9.08
CA THR A 69 -9.28 2.41 -7.69
C THR A 69 -8.32 3.57 -7.43
N LEU A 70 -7.22 3.71 -8.17
CA LEU A 70 -6.25 4.80 -8.00
C LEU A 70 -6.88 6.20 -8.12
N PRO A 71 -7.78 6.50 -9.09
CA PRO A 71 -8.44 7.80 -9.15
C PRO A 71 -9.16 8.16 -7.85
N THR A 72 -9.91 7.22 -7.24
CA THR A 72 -10.61 7.43 -5.96
C THR A 72 -9.67 7.73 -4.80
N ILE A 73 -8.43 7.24 -4.84
CA ILE A 73 -7.41 7.52 -3.82
C ILE A 73 -6.78 8.91 -4.02
N LEU A 74 -6.77 9.41 -5.26
CA LEU A 74 -6.11 10.68 -5.61
C LEU A 74 -7.04 11.90 -5.62
N THR A 75 -8.36 11.72 -5.61
CA THR A 75 -9.37 12.79 -5.67
C THR A 75 -10.10 12.96 -4.35
#